data_AF-A0A452U751-F1
#
_entry.id   AF-A0A452U751-F1
#
_cell.length_a   1.000
_cell.length_b   1.000
_cell.length_c   1.000
_cell.angle_alpha   90.00
_cell.angle_beta   90.00
_cell.angle_gamma   90.00
#
_symmetry.space_group_name_H-M   'P 1'
#
loop_
_entity.id
_entity.type
_entity.pdbx_description
1 polymer ?
#
loop_
_entity_poly.entity_id
_entity_poly.type
_entity_poly.pdbx_seq_one_letter_code
_entity_poly.pdbx_strand_id
1 'polypeptide(L)'
;TESIPGGRQLPGKRLSVQDLRVPGDEVGKKFEKKFQSEKAAGSVSKSTQFEYAWCLVRSKYNDDIRKGIALLEELLPKGSKEEQRDYVFYLAVGNYRLKEYEKALKYVRGLLQTEPQNNQAKELERLIDKAMKKGYIQACRALMITAIFLGFLGLFLGMVGLRCISIGNVELSRKAKLAATAGALYILAGFCGMVAISWYAFNITQEFFDPLYQGTKYELGPALY
;
A
#
# COMPACT_ATOMS: atom_id res chain seq x y z
N THR A 1 33.59 2.47 -10.75
CA THR A 1 33.15 3.46 -9.73
C THR A 1 31.65 3.65 -9.86
N GLU A 2 30.87 2.72 -9.30
CA GLU A 2 29.43 2.93 -9.15
C GLU A 2 29.24 3.96 -8.04
N SER A 3 28.94 5.19 -8.44
CA SER A 3 28.61 6.27 -7.52
C SER A 3 27.32 5.94 -6.78
N ILE A 4 27.41 5.86 -5.46
CA ILE A 4 26.27 5.89 -4.53
C ILE A 4 25.41 7.12 -4.89
N PRO A 5 24.10 6.99 -5.14
CA PRO A 5 23.28 8.16 -5.37
C PRO A 5 22.87 8.74 -4.01
N GLY A 6 23.75 9.55 -3.44
CA GLY A 6 23.37 10.81 -2.80
C GLY A 6 23.51 11.91 -3.85
N GLY A 7 22.41 12.52 -4.26
CA GLY A 7 22.46 13.79 -5.01
C GLY A 7 22.62 13.78 -6.54
N ARG A 8 22.38 12.69 -7.28
CA ARG A 8 22.17 12.81 -8.75
C ARG A 8 20.80 12.29 -9.17
N GLN A 9 19.92 13.25 -9.38
CA GLN A 9 18.68 13.14 -10.16
C GLN A 9 18.94 12.24 -11.36
N LEU A 10 18.30 11.06 -11.42
CA LEU A 10 18.36 10.20 -12.60
C LEU A 10 17.83 11.02 -13.78
N PRO A 11 18.65 11.35 -14.80
CA PRO A 11 18.24 12.28 -15.84
C PRO A 11 17.09 11.67 -16.64
N GLY A 12 15.92 12.30 -16.57
CA GLY A 12 14.79 12.10 -17.48
C GLY A 12 14.08 10.74 -17.44
N LYS A 13 14.49 9.78 -16.59
CA LYS A 13 13.90 8.43 -16.57
C LYS A 13 12.83 8.31 -15.49
N ARG A 14 11.64 7.84 -15.87
CA ARG A 14 10.53 7.57 -14.94
C ARG A 14 10.96 6.47 -13.96
N LEU A 15 10.91 6.74 -12.66
CA LEU A 15 11.23 5.76 -11.61
C LEU A 15 10.25 4.58 -11.72
N SER A 16 10.77 3.38 -11.92
CA SER A 16 9.98 2.15 -12.01
C SER A 16 10.19 1.28 -10.77
N VAL A 17 9.26 0.34 -10.54
CA VAL A 17 9.38 -0.63 -9.43
C VAL A 17 10.66 -1.47 -9.53
N GLN A 18 11.16 -1.69 -10.74
CA GLN A 18 12.39 -2.45 -10.98
C GLN A 18 13.63 -1.66 -10.53
N ASP A 19 13.59 -0.32 -10.61
CA ASP A 19 14.67 0.55 -10.16
C ASP A 19 14.82 0.58 -8.63
N LEU A 20 13.81 0.09 -7.89
CA LEU A 20 13.84 -0.05 -6.43
C LEU A 20 14.51 -1.36 -5.96
N ARG A 21 15.01 -2.19 -6.88
CA ARG A 21 15.73 -3.43 -6.55
C ARG A 21 17.22 -3.29 -6.89
N VAL A 22 18.12 -3.88 -6.11
CA VAL A 22 19.54 -3.93 -6.48
C VAL A 22 19.72 -4.95 -7.62
N PRO A 23 20.45 -4.61 -8.69
CA PRO A 23 20.86 -5.56 -9.71
C PRO A 23 22.03 -6.42 -9.17
N GLY A 24 21.74 -7.63 -8.68
CA GLY A 24 22.74 -8.66 -8.40
C GLY A 24 23.21 -8.78 -6.94
N ASP A 25 23.46 -10.01 -6.52
CA ASP A 25 23.84 -10.39 -5.15
C ASP A 25 25.27 -9.95 -4.78
N GLU A 26 26.13 -9.67 -5.77
CA GLU A 26 27.53 -9.30 -5.55
C GLU A 26 27.70 -7.92 -4.90
N VAL A 27 26.88 -6.95 -5.31
CA VAL A 27 26.90 -5.59 -4.76
C VAL A 27 26.54 -5.62 -3.27
N GLY A 28 25.50 -6.39 -2.92
CA GLY A 28 25.08 -6.58 -1.52
C GLY A 28 26.18 -7.19 -0.65
N LYS A 29 26.83 -8.26 -1.14
CA LYS A 29 27.93 -8.94 -0.41
C LYS A 29 29.12 -8.02 -0.13
N LYS A 30 29.44 -7.11 -1.05
CA LYS A 30 30.53 -6.14 -0.87
C LYS A 30 30.27 -5.21 0.32
N PHE A 31 29.08 -4.60 0.38
CA PHE A 31 28.73 -3.66 1.46
C PHE A 31 28.51 -4.39 2.78
N GLU A 32 27.96 -5.60 2.75
CA GLU A 32 27.85 -6.43 3.94
C GLU A 32 29.21 -6.76 4.55
N LYS A 33 30.18 -7.18 3.72
CA LYS A 33 31.55 -7.46 4.21
C LYS A 33 32.18 -6.23 4.86
N LYS A 34 32.03 -5.05 4.23
CA LYS A 34 32.54 -3.78 4.76
C LYS A 34 31.88 -3.41 6.10
N PHE A 35 30.56 -3.55 6.19
CA PHE A 35 29.82 -3.31 7.43
C PHE A 35 30.27 -4.23 8.56
N GLN A 36 30.44 -5.53 8.29
CA GLN A 36 30.89 -6.47 9.31
C GLN A 36 32.35 -6.22 9.75
N SER A 37 33.24 -5.83 8.83
CA SER A 37 34.61 -5.48 9.21
C SER A 37 34.69 -4.25 10.11
N GLU A 38 33.92 -3.20 9.82
CA GLU A 38 33.89 -2.00 10.68
C GLU A 38 33.21 -2.31 12.02
N LYS A 39 32.18 -3.14 12.02
CA LYS A 39 31.51 -3.59 13.25
C LYS A 39 32.46 -4.40 14.13
N ALA A 40 33.27 -5.28 13.55
CA ALA A 40 34.30 -6.03 14.26
C ALA A 40 35.43 -5.13 14.79
N ALA A 41 35.70 -4.01 14.11
CA ALA A 41 36.66 -2.99 14.55
C ALA A 41 36.12 -2.07 15.66
N GLY A 42 34.85 -2.22 16.07
CA GLY A 42 34.26 -1.55 17.24
C GLY A 42 33.41 -0.32 16.94
N SER A 43 33.45 0.22 15.72
CA SER A 43 32.58 1.35 15.32
C SER A 43 32.30 1.31 13.82
N VAL A 44 31.03 1.44 13.44
CA VAL A 44 30.62 1.54 12.04
C VAL A 44 30.42 3.01 11.66
N SER A 45 31.00 3.42 10.55
CA SER A 45 30.80 4.77 10.02
C SER A 45 29.37 4.97 9.47
N LYS A 46 28.86 6.20 9.56
CA LYS A 46 27.52 6.55 9.04
C LYS A 46 27.37 6.19 7.56
N SER A 47 28.40 6.45 6.75
CA SER A 47 28.43 6.11 5.32
C SER A 47 28.28 4.62 5.10
N THR A 48 29.05 3.79 5.81
CA THR A 48 28.99 2.33 5.67
C THR A 48 27.66 1.76 6.16
N GLN A 49 27.10 2.30 7.26
CA GLN A 49 25.78 1.91 7.73
C GLN A 49 24.68 2.28 6.71
N PHE A 50 24.76 3.47 6.12
CA PHE A 50 23.82 3.91 5.08
C PHE A 50 23.93 3.05 3.82
N GLU A 51 25.15 2.82 3.32
CA GLU A 51 25.43 1.97 2.15
C GLU A 51 24.85 0.55 2.31
N TYR A 52 25.06 -0.04 3.50
CA TYR A 52 24.52 -1.36 3.79
C TYR A 52 22.99 -1.34 3.87
N ALA A 53 22.41 -0.36 4.56
CA ALA A 53 20.96 -0.20 4.66
C ALA A 53 20.30 0.03 3.29
N TRP A 54 20.95 0.82 2.42
CA TRP A 54 20.54 1.08 1.04
C TRP A 54 20.45 -0.21 0.21
N CYS A 55 21.42 -1.12 0.36
CA CYS A 55 21.35 -2.43 -0.29
C CYS A 55 20.20 -3.27 0.26
N LEU A 56 20.04 -3.30 1.59
CA LEU A 56 19.03 -4.10 2.28
C LEU A 56 17.60 -3.69 1.92
N VAL A 57 17.28 -2.40 1.89
CA VAL A 57 15.93 -1.92 1.51
C VAL A 57 15.55 -2.24 0.06
N ARG A 58 16.55 -2.55 -0.77
CA ARG A 58 16.41 -2.96 -2.18
C ARG A 58 16.56 -4.48 -2.38
N SER A 59 16.70 -5.27 -1.31
CA SER A 59 16.85 -6.74 -1.35
C SER A 59 15.55 -7.46 -1.72
N LYS A 60 15.63 -8.70 -2.23
CA LYS A 60 14.46 -9.54 -2.49
C LYS A 60 13.74 -10.00 -1.21
N TYR A 61 14.44 -10.08 -0.08
CA TYR A 61 13.93 -10.66 1.15
C TYR A 61 13.33 -9.59 2.07
N ASN A 62 12.15 -9.87 2.64
CA ASN A 62 11.47 -8.91 3.51
C ASN A 62 12.25 -8.64 4.81
N ASP A 63 12.97 -9.64 5.34
CA ASP A 63 13.77 -9.49 6.56
C ASP A 63 14.93 -8.53 6.36
N ASP A 64 15.59 -8.60 5.20
CA ASP A 64 16.60 -7.62 4.81
C ASP A 64 16.01 -6.21 4.75
N ILE A 65 14.84 -6.04 4.12
CA ILE A 65 14.21 -4.72 4.01
C ILE A 65 13.89 -4.15 5.39
N ARG A 66 13.34 -4.95 6.31
CA ARG A 66 13.09 -4.54 7.70
C ARG A 66 14.37 -4.12 8.42
N LYS A 67 15.43 -4.91 8.24
CA LYS A 67 16.75 -4.59 8.81
C LYS A 67 17.31 -3.28 8.23
N GLY A 68 17.17 -3.07 6.93
CA GLY A 68 17.57 -1.83 6.26
C GLY A 68 16.81 -0.61 6.77
N ILE A 69 15.50 -0.73 6.98
CA ILE A 69 14.66 0.33 7.58
C ILE A 69 15.16 0.65 8.99
N ALA A 70 15.38 -0.35 9.85
CA ALA A 70 15.85 -0.12 11.20
C ALA A 70 17.21 0.60 11.25
N LEU A 71 18.14 0.24 10.35
CA LEU A 71 19.44 0.91 10.24
C LEU A 71 19.30 2.37 9.78
N LEU A 72 18.36 2.67 8.87
CA LEU A 72 18.09 4.05 8.42
C LEU A 72 17.43 4.89 9.52
N GLU A 73 16.50 4.32 10.30
CA GLU A 73 15.87 5.00 11.44
C GLU A 73 16.89 5.36 12.52
N GLU A 74 17.89 4.49 12.75
CA GLU A 74 18.98 4.76 13.68
C GLU A 74 19.93 5.88 13.19
N LEU A 75 20.12 5.99 11.87
CA LEU A 75 20.92 7.05 11.26
C LEU A 75 20.20 8.40 11.22
N LEU A 76 18.86 8.39 11.16
CA LEU A 76 18.04 9.59 11.03
C LEU A 76 18.36 10.71 12.04
N PRO A 77 18.45 10.46 13.37
CA PRO A 77 18.82 11.49 14.33
C PRO A 77 20.31 11.88 14.29
N LYS A 78 21.18 11.05 13.68
CA LYS A 78 22.64 11.25 13.62
C LYS A 78 23.12 11.97 12.34
N GLY A 79 22.22 12.17 11.38
CA GLY A 79 22.51 12.78 10.08
C GLY A 79 22.42 14.30 10.07
N SER A 80 23.14 14.95 9.15
CA SER A 80 22.89 16.34 8.77
C SER A 80 21.52 16.48 8.08
N LYS A 81 21.07 17.72 7.87
CA LYS A 81 19.82 17.97 7.12
C LYS A 81 19.88 17.43 5.70
N GLU A 82 21.04 17.44 5.04
CA GLU A 82 21.22 16.84 3.72
C GLU A 82 21.12 15.31 3.80
N GLU A 83 21.86 14.67 4.72
CA GLU A 83 21.86 13.21 4.88
C GLU A 83 20.47 12.68 5.26
N GLN A 84 19.74 13.39 6.13
CA GLN A 84 18.39 13.03 6.55
C GLN A 84 17.42 12.93 5.37
N ARG A 85 17.58 13.74 4.32
CA ARG A 85 16.72 13.70 3.13
C ARG A 85 16.87 12.37 2.39
N ASP A 86 18.11 11.92 2.22
CA ASP A 86 18.41 10.63 1.61
C ASP A 86 17.86 9.48 2.47
N TYR A 87 18.02 9.57 3.80
CA TYR A 87 17.50 8.55 4.72
C TYR A 87 15.97 8.45 4.65
N VAL A 88 15.26 9.58 4.67
CA VAL A 88 13.80 9.65 4.54
C VAL A 88 13.33 9.08 3.20
N PHE A 89 14.03 9.38 2.11
CA PHE A 89 13.70 8.83 0.79
C PHE A 89 13.81 7.30 0.79
N TYR A 90 14.87 6.72 1.33
CA TYR A 90 15.04 5.26 1.37
C TYR A 90 14.16 4.58 2.43
N LEU A 91 13.77 5.27 3.50
CA LEU A 91 12.72 4.83 4.42
C LEU A 91 11.37 4.69 3.70
N ALA A 92 11.02 5.66 2.84
CA ALA A 92 9.84 5.56 2.01
C ALA A 92 9.90 4.37 1.05
N VAL A 93 11.05 4.15 0.38
CA VAL A 93 11.24 3.00 -0.51
C VAL A 93 11.09 1.69 0.24
N GLY A 94 11.73 1.54 1.41
CA GLY A 94 11.62 0.33 2.23
C GLY A 94 10.18 0.05 2.65
N ASN A 95 9.47 1.05 3.17
CA ASN A 95 8.07 0.91 3.59
C ASN A 95 7.13 0.61 2.41
N TYR A 96 7.33 1.25 1.25
CA TYR A 96 6.58 0.94 0.02
C TYR A 96 6.73 -0.53 -0.36
N ARG A 97 7.95 -1.07 -0.29
CA ARG A 97 8.22 -2.48 -0.64
C ARG A 97 7.65 -3.48 0.37
N LEU A 98 7.53 -3.08 1.64
CA LEU A 98 6.82 -3.85 2.67
C LEU A 98 5.29 -3.68 2.59
N LYS A 99 4.77 -2.90 1.64
CA LYS A 99 3.35 -2.53 1.48
C LYS A 99 2.79 -1.69 2.64
N GLU A 100 3.66 -1.09 3.44
CA GLU A 100 3.33 -0.13 4.49
C GLU A 100 3.14 1.26 3.85
N TYR A 101 2.14 1.37 2.97
CA TYR A 101 1.98 2.53 2.09
C TYR A 101 1.72 3.84 2.83
N GLU A 102 1.00 3.82 3.96
CA GLU A 102 0.76 5.02 4.77
C GLU A 102 2.05 5.60 5.35
N LYS A 103 2.92 4.73 5.89
CA LYS A 103 4.25 5.14 6.38
C LYS A 103 5.11 5.67 5.24
N ALA A 104 5.09 4.99 4.09
CA ALA A 104 5.81 5.45 2.91
C ALA A 104 5.35 6.85 2.46
N LEU A 105 4.02 7.10 2.40
CA LEU A 105 3.46 8.41 2.07
C LEU A 105 3.86 9.49 3.08
N LYS A 106 3.86 9.17 4.37
CA LYS A 106 4.28 10.11 5.42
C LYS A 106 5.71 10.60 5.19
N TYR A 107 6.64 9.68 4.88
CA TYR A 107 8.03 10.02 4.59
C TYR A 107 8.17 10.83 3.29
N VAL A 108 7.54 10.40 2.19
CA VAL A 108 7.64 11.10 0.90
C VAL A 108 7.03 12.49 0.94
N ARG A 109 5.86 12.65 1.57
CA ARG A 109 5.21 13.97 1.68
C ARG A 109 6.01 14.93 2.56
N GLY A 110 6.59 14.44 3.65
CA GLY A 110 7.52 15.24 4.46
C GLY A 110 8.75 15.68 3.66
N LEU A 111 9.30 14.80 2.83
CA LEU A 111 10.40 15.15 1.93
C LEU A 111 9.97 16.20 0.88
N LEU A 112 8.80 16.04 0.25
CA LEU A 112 8.29 16.98 -0.74
C LEU A 112 7.93 18.36 -0.17
N GLN A 113 7.57 18.45 1.12
CA GLN A 113 7.39 19.74 1.79
C GLN A 113 8.70 20.52 1.90
N THR A 114 9.83 19.82 2.10
CA THR A 114 11.15 20.45 2.18
C THR A 114 11.80 20.64 0.81
N GLU A 115 11.53 19.74 -0.14
CA GLU A 115 12.06 19.77 -1.52
C GLU A 115 10.96 19.59 -2.58
N PRO A 116 10.13 20.62 -2.84
CA PRO A 116 9.02 20.51 -3.79
C PRO A 116 9.44 20.23 -5.24
N GLN A 117 10.71 20.43 -5.59
CA GLN A 117 11.25 20.19 -6.95
C GLN A 117 11.84 18.78 -7.12
N ASN A 118 11.80 17.94 -6.09
CA ASN A 118 12.37 16.59 -6.14
C ASN A 118 11.50 15.64 -6.99
N ASN A 119 11.85 15.49 -8.27
CA ASN A 119 11.11 14.64 -9.21
C ASN A 119 11.10 13.16 -8.82
N GLN A 120 12.13 12.66 -8.12
CA GLN A 120 12.18 11.27 -7.67
C GLN A 120 11.17 11.01 -6.56
N ALA A 121 11.06 11.93 -5.59
CA ALA A 121 10.06 11.86 -4.53
C ALA A 121 8.63 11.95 -5.10
N LYS A 122 8.38 12.83 -6.07
CA LYS A 122 7.07 12.91 -6.76
C LYS A 122 6.70 11.61 -7.46
N GLU A 123 7.66 10.97 -8.13
CA GLU A 123 7.38 9.70 -8.81
C GLU A 123 7.14 8.56 -7.83
N LEU A 124 7.88 8.53 -6.72
CA LEU A 124 7.64 7.56 -5.64
C LEU A 124 6.25 7.75 -5.01
N GLU A 125 5.81 8.99 -4.76
CA GLU A 125 4.45 9.29 -4.30
C GLU A 125 3.40 8.70 -5.26
N ARG A 126 3.54 8.95 -6.57
CA ARG A 126 2.63 8.40 -7.59
C ARG A 126 2.61 6.88 -7.59
N LEU A 127 3.76 6.22 -7.40
CA LEU A 127 3.82 4.76 -7.31
C LEU A 127 3.09 4.22 -6.09
N ILE A 128 3.23 4.89 -4.94
CA ILE A 128 2.55 4.52 -3.69
C ILE A 128 1.04 4.71 -3.85
N ASP A 129 0.59 5.88 -4.35
CA ASP A 129 -0.82 6.17 -4.58
C ASP A 129 -1.45 5.18 -5.56
N LYS A 130 -0.75 4.86 -6.66
CA LYS A 130 -1.22 3.86 -7.63
C LYS A 130 -1.33 2.47 -7.03
N ALA A 131 -0.42 2.08 -6.13
CA ALA A 131 -0.47 0.79 -5.44
C ALA A 131 -1.64 0.71 -4.45
N MET A 132 -1.85 1.78 -3.66
CA MET A 132 -3.02 1.92 -2.77
C MET A 132 -4.33 1.85 -3.54
N LYS A 133 -4.41 2.53 -4.70
CA LYS A 133 -5.60 2.53 -5.56
C LYS A 133 -6.00 1.12 -6.01
N LYS A 134 -5.04 0.32 -6.45
CA LYS A 134 -5.29 -1.08 -6.83
C LYS A 134 -5.80 -1.91 -5.64
N GLY A 135 -5.29 -1.66 -4.44
CA GLY A 135 -5.67 -2.36 -3.22
C GLY A 135 -7.13 -2.14 -2.84
N TYR A 136 -7.58 -0.88 -2.74
CA TYR A 136 -8.97 -0.61 -2.32
C TYR A 136 -9.99 -1.11 -3.35
N ILE A 137 -9.67 -1.04 -4.66
CA ILE A 137 -10.57 -1.56 -5.71
C ILE A 137 -10.75 -3.07 -5.53
N GLN A 138 -9.68 -3.80 -5.23
CA GLN A 138 -9.75 -5.23 -4.96
C GLN A 138 -10.57 -5.52 -3.68
N ALA A 139 -10.40 -4.71 -2.64
CA ALA A 139 -11.20 -4.83 -1.41
C ALA A 139 -12.70 -4.57 -1.67
N CYS A 140 -13.04 -3.54 -2.46
CA CYS A 140 -14.42 -3.26 -2.86
C CYS A 140 -15.03 -4.44 -3.64
N ARG A 141 -14.27 -5.04 -4.57
CA ARG A 141 -14.72 -6.24 -5.31
C ARG A 141 -14.96 -7.41 -4.36
N ALA A 142 -14.07 -7.64 -3.40
CA ALA A 142 -14.24 -8.70 -2.41
C ALA A 142 -15.52 -8.48 -1.58
N LEU A 143 -15.76 -7.26 -1.08
CA LEU A 143 -16.97 -6.91 -0.33
C LEU A 143 -18.25 -7.13 -1.16
N MET A 144 -18.24 -6.75 -2.44
CA MET A 144 -19.37 -6.97 -3.34
C MET A 144 -19.65 -8.46 -3.57
N ILE A 145 -18.61 -9.27 -3.78
CA ILE A 145 -18.76 -10.73 -3.92
C ILE A 145 -19.32 -11.34 -2.62
N THR A 146 -18.79 -10.93 -1.47
CA THR A 146 -19.31 -11.36 -0.16
C THR A 146 -20.77 -10.98 0.03
N ALA A 147 -21.18 -9.76 -0.33
CA ALA A 147 -22.57 -9.33 -0.27
C ALA A 147 -23.49 -10.22 -1.13
N ILE A 148 -23.08 -10.55 -2.36
CA ILE A 148 -23.84 -11.44 -3.25
C ILE A 148 -23.97 -12.84 -2.65
N PHE A 149 -22.86 -13.40 -2.13
CA PHE A 149 -22.87 -14.72 -1.50
C PHE A 149 -23.79 -14.79 -0.28
N LEU A 150 -23.71 -13.79 0.61
CA LEU A 150 -24.58 -13.69 1.78
C LEU A 150 -26.05 -13.52 1.37
N GLY A 151 -26.32 -12.70 0.35
CA GLY A 151 -27.67 -12.53 -0.19
C GLY A 151 -28.25 -13.81 -0.80
N PHE A 152 -27.43 -14.58 -1.51
CA PHE A 152 -27.84 -15.88 -2.07
C PHE A 152 -28.12 -16.92 -0.97
N LEU A 153 -27.26 -16.99 0.05
CA LEU A 153 -27.49 -17.86 1.20
C LEU A 153 -28.74 -17.44 1.99
N GLY A 154 -28.92 -16.13 2.20
CA GLY A 154 -30.12 -15.56 2.80
C GLY A 154 -31.39 -15.91 2.02
N LEU A 155 -31.34 -15.86 0.69
CA LEU A 155 -32.46 -16.26 -0.17
C LEU A 155 -32.82 -17.74 0.04
N PHE A 156 -31.84 -18.64 0.02
CA PHE A 156 -32.08 -20.08 0.18
C PHE A 156 -32.68 -20.41 1.56
N LEU A 157 -32.11 -19.85 2.63
CA LEU A 157 -32.64 -20.03 3.99
C LEU A 157 -34.03 -19.38 4.15
N GLY A 158 -34.25 -18.24 3.51
CA GLY A 158 -35.54 -17.55 3.50
C GLY A 158 -36.63 -18.41 2.85
N MET A 159 -36.36 -19.01 1.69
CA MET A 159 -37.29 -19.94 1.05
C MET A 159 -37.68 -21.10 1.97
N VAL A 160 -36.73 -21.71 2.67
CA VAL A 160 -37.05 -22.83 3.59
C VAL A 160 -37.73 -22.35 4.89
N GLY A 161 -37.42 -21.13 5.35
CA GLY A 161 -37.92 -20.55 6.60
C GLY A 161 -39.33 -19.94 6.53
N LEU A 162 -39.85 -19.68 5.32
CA LEU A 162 -41.19 -19.11 5.15
C LEU A 162 -42.28 -20.13 5.50
N ARG A 163 -43.34 -19.65 6.17
CA ARG A 163 -44.48 -20.49 6.59
C ARG A 163 -45.20 -21.14 5.41
N CYS A 164 -45.25 -20.44 4.27
CA CYS A 164 -45.97 -20.88 3.08
C CYS A 164 -45.24 -21.98 2.27
N ILE A 165 -43.98 -22.29 2.61
CA ILE A 165 -43.18 -23.27 1.88
C ILE A 165 -43.17 -24.59 2.67
N SER A 166 -43.84 -25.60 2.11
CA SER A 166 -44.01 -26.93 2.71
C SER A 166 -42.92 -27.90 2.25
N ILE A 167 -41.66 -27.58 2.55
CA ILE A 167 -40.53 -28.51 2.35
C ILE A 167 -40.36 -29.31 3.65
N GLY A 168 -40.99 -30.49 3.72
CA GLY A 168 -40.89 -31.43 4.84
C GLY A 168 -41.63 -31.03 6.13
N ASN A 169 -41.70 -31.97 7.09
CA ASN A 169 -42.29 -31.78 8.43
C ASN A 169 -41.33 -30.99 9.35
N VAL A 170 -40.93 -29.79 8.94
CA VAL A 170 -40.04 -28.94 9.74
C VAL A 170 -40.87 -28.14 10.74
N GLU A 171 -40.55 -28.30 12.03
CA GLU A 171 -41.17 -27.58 13.15
C GLU A 171 -41.21 -26.06 12.93
N LEU A 172 -42.33 -25.43 13.33
CA LEU A 172 -42.54 -23.98 13.16
C LEU A 172 -41.44 -23.15 13.84
N SER A 173 -40.95 -23.60 14.99
CA SER A 173 -39.84 -22.98 15.71
C SER A 173 -38.51 -23.02 14.94
N ARG A 174 -38.27 -24.07 14.13
CA ARG A 174 -37.09 -24.14 13.25
C ARG A 174 -37.27 -23.24 12.02
N LYS A 175 -38.46 -23.21 11.42
CA LYS A 175 -38.78 -22.28 10.32
C LYS A 175 -38.58 -20.82 10.73
N ALA A 176 -39.04 -20.44 11.92
CA ALA A 176 -38.84 -19.10 12.47
C ALA A 176 -37.35 -18.74 12.66
N LYS A 177 -36.54 -19.69 13.16
CA LYS A 177 -35.08 -19.50 13.28
C LYS A 177 -34.42 -19.33 11.91
N LEU A 178 -34.80 -20.12 10.91
CA LEU A 178 -34.27 -20.03 9.54
C LEU A 178 -34.65 -18.69 8.88
N ALA A 179 -35.88 -18.22 9.07
CA ALA A 179 -36.30 -16.91 8.58
C ALA A 179 -35.54 -15.76 9.27
N ALA A 180 -35.31 -15.88 10.59
CA ALA A 180 -34.52 -14.89 11.34
C ALA A 180 -33.06 -14.86 10.88
N THR A 181 -32.43 -16.01 10.66
CA THR A 181 -31.05 -16.07 10.15
C THR A 181 -30.94 -15.54 8.72
N ALA A 182 -31.92 -15.83 7.85
CA ALA A 182 -32.00 -15.25 6.52
C ALA A 182 -32.05 -13.72 6.56
N GLY A 183 -32.90 -13.14 7.42
CA GLY A 183 -32.98 -11.70 7.63
C GLY A 183 -31.64 -11.10 8.09
N ALA A 184 -30.98 -11.74 9.05
CA ALA A 184 -29.66 -11.31 9.52
C ALA A 184 -28.59 -11.33 8.40
N LEU A 185 -28.59 -12.36 7.55
CA LEU A 185 -27.70 -12.46 6.40
C LEU A 185 -27.96 -11.35 5.38
N TYR A 186 -29.22 -10.99 5.13
CA TYR A 186 -29.56 -9.88 4.24
C TYR A 186 -29.11 -8.52 4.79
N ILE A 187 -29.25 -8.29 6.09
CA ILE A 187 -28.75 -7.06 6.73
C ILE A 187 -27.23 -6.99 6.57
N LEU A 188 -26.51 -8.09 6.82
CA LEU A 188 -25.07 -8.14 6.65
C LEU A 188 -24.64 -7.94 5.19
N ALA A 189 -25.34 -8.56 4.24
CA ALA A 189 -25.11 -8.37 2.80
C ALA A 189 -25.29 -6.90 2.39
N GLY A 190 -26.36 -6.26 2.86
CA GLY A 190 -26.64 -4.84 2.61
C GLY A 190 -25.54 -3.95 3.18
N PHE A 191 -25.09 -4.21 4.41
CA PHE A 191 -24.01 -3.45 5.02
C PHE A 191 -22.69 -3.59 4.25
N CYS A 192 -22.31 -4.80 3.83
CA CYS A 192 -21.14 -5.02 2.99
C CYS A 192 -21.22 -4.25 1.66
N GLY A 193 -22.39 -4.27 1.01
CA GLY A 193 -22.63 -3.52 -0.23
C GLY A 193 -22.54 -2.01 -0.04
N MET A 194 -23.15 -1.47 1.02
CA MET A 194 -23.06 -0.05 1.37
C MET A 194 -21.61 0.38 1.58
N VAL A 195 -20.84 -0.35 2.40
CA VAL A 195 -19.42 -0.02 2.65
C VAL A 195 -18.62 -0.03 1.35
N ALA A 196 -18.83 -1.02 0.47
CA ALA A 196 -18.13 -1.10 -0.80
C ALA A 196 -18.44 0.10 -1.71
N ILE A 197 -19.72 0.45 -1.87
CA ILE A 197 -20.15 1.56 -2.73
C ILE A 197 -19.70 2.90 -2.16
N SER A 198 -19.89 3.14 -0.86
CA SER A 198 -19.48 4.38 -0.21
C SER A 198 -17.97 4.59 -0.27
N TRP A 199 -17.18 3.53 -0.02
CA TRP A 199 -15.72 3.64 -0.08
C TRP A 199 -15.23 3.84 -1.52
N TYR A 200 -15.84 3.17 -2.50
CA TYR A 200 -15.54 3.38 -3.90
C TYR A 200 -15.84 4.83 -4.33
N ALA A 201 -17.05 5.33 -4.03
CA ALA A 201 -17.45 6.70 -4.36
C ALA A 201 -16.54 7.76 -3.72
N PHE A 202 -16.16 7.59 -2.44
CA PHE A 202 -15.22 8.48 -1.76
C PHE A 202 -13.87 8.55 -2.48
N ASN A 203 -13.27 7.40 -2.83
CA ASN A 203 -11.97 7.37 -3.50
C ASN A 203 -12.02 7.94 -4.94
N ILE A 204 -13.10 7.66 -5.69
CA ILE A 204 -13.28 8.23 -7.04
C ILE A 204 -13.44 9.75 -6.98
N THR A 205 -14.18 10.25 -5.97
CA THR A 205 -14.34 11.70 -5.78
C THR A 205 -13.00 12.36 -5.48
N GLN A 206 -12.20 11.79 -4.58
CA GLN A 206 -10.84 12.27 -4.30
C GLN A 206 -9.95 12.27 -5.55
N GLU A 207 -10.08 11.24 -6.39
CA GLU A 207 -9.33 11.13 -7.64
C GLU A 207 -9.76 12.15 -8.69
N PHE A 208 -11.06 12.46 -8.79
CA PHE A 208 -11.56 13.47 -9.73
C PHE A 208 -11.06 14.89 -9.40
N PHE A 209 -10.95 15.22 -8.10
CA PHE A 209 -10.48 16.52 -7.63
C PHE A 209 -8.95 16.63 -7.51
N ASP A 210 -8.20 15.57 -7.79
CA ASP A 210 -6.74 15.60 -7.78
C ASP A 210 -6.22 16.48 -8.94
N PRO A 211 -5.44 17.55 -8.65
CA PRO A 211 -4.81 18.39 -9.67
C PRO A 211 -3.85 17.64 -10.59
N LEU A 212 -3.36 16.46 -10.17
CA LEU A 212 -2.41 15.63 -10.90
C LEU A 212 -3.06 14.46 -11.65
N TYR A 213 -4.40 14.42 -11.72
CA TYR A 213 -5.11 13.37 -12.46
C TYR A 213 -4.88 13.49 -13.97
N GLN A 214 -4.15 12.53 -14.55
CA GLN A 214 -3.83 12.47 -15.99
C GLN A 214 -4.86 11.72 -16.84
N GLY A 215 -5.98 11.27 -16.24
CA GLY A 215 -7.07 10.62 -16.97
C GLY A 215 -8.01 11.62 -17.63
N THR A 216 -8.81 11.15 -18.58
CA THR A 216 -9.89 11.94 -19.17
C THR A 216 -10.94 12.20 -18.11
N LYS A 217 -11.06 13.45 -17.64
CA LYS A 217 -12.17 13.87 -16.79
C LYS A 217 -13.40 13.97 -17.69
N TYR A 218 -14.35 13.05 -17.52
CA TYR A 218 -15.66 13.16 -18.16
C TYR A 218 -16.47 14.14 -17.32
N GLU A 219 -16.60 15.37 -17.77
CA GLU A 219 -17.60 16.29 -17.23
C GLU A 219 -18.99 15.84 -17.71
N LEU A 220 -19.98 15.91 -16.82
CA LEU A 220 -21.38 15.78 -17.23
C LEU A 220 -21.65 16.94 -18.20
N GLY A 221 -21.89 16.63 -19.47
CA GLY A 221 -22.04 17.64 -20.52
C GLY A 221 -23.15 18.64 -20.23
N PRO A 222 -23.26 19.74 -21.03
CA PRO A 222 -24.19 20.84 -20.78
C PRO A 222 -25.66 20.45 -20.69
N ALA A 223 -26.04 19.23 -21.10
CA ALA A 223 -27.40 18.72 -21.05
C ALA A 223 -27.89 18.35 -19.62
N LEU A 224 -27.01 18.39 -18.60
CA LEU A 224 -27.34 18.09 -17.20
C LEU A 224 -27.25 19.32 -16.27
N TYR A 225 -26.92 20.50 -16.80
CA TYR A 225 -26.95 21.80 -16.12
C TYR A 225 -28.19 22.58 -16.56
#